data_AF-A0A1F4YHH0-F1
#
_entry.id   AF-A0A1F4YHH0-F1
#
_cell.length_a   1.000
_cell.length_b   1.000
_cell.length_c   1.000
_cell.angle_alpha   90.00
_cell.angle_beta   90.00
_cell.angle_gamma   90.00
#
_symmetry.space_group_name_H-M   'P 1'
#
loop_
_entity.id
_entity.type
_entity.pdbx_description
1 polymer ?
#
loop_
_entity_poly.entity_id
_entity_poly.type
_entity_poly.pdbx_seq_one_letter_code
_entity_poly.pdbx_strand_id
1 'polypeptide(L)'
;MPERLLKFLLKFIITSIPLALLWLWQGANNYEKLFVKAVNFSSQLFLTNLFLPIPSTFFHNLVPFTALIIITPPLLVLRKLWQLVLGWVIIFLEHILVSLALYLFLDVWKLSESTYNWLFTPLSILSGTFPFVLWLVLLRQDIKSLFLKPVHSNSPR
;
A
#
# COMPACT_ATOMS: atom_id res chain seq x y z
N MET A 1 21.31 -10.57 -13.61
CA MET A 1 19.93 -10.14 -13.29
C MET A 1 19.20 -11.08 -12.33
N PRO A 2 19.15 -12.43 -12.52
CA PRO A 2 18.38 -13.32 -11.64
C PRO A 2 18.87 -13.31 -10.18
N GLU A 3 20.18 -13.28 -9.93
CA GLU A 3 20.74 -13.25 -8.57
C GLU A 3 20.32 -12.00 -7.77
N ARG A 4 20.23 -10.84 -8.44
CA ARG A 4 19.81 -9.59 -7.79
C ARG A 4 18.33 -9.59 -7.46
N LEU A 5 17.51 -10.14 -8.36
CA LEU A 5 16.08 -10.35 -8.12
C LEU A 5 15.87 -11.32 -6.96
N LEU A 6 16.59 -12.44 -6.93
CA LEU A 6 16.51 -13.40 -5.83
C LEU A 6 16.90 -12.76 -4.49
N LYS A 7 18.00 -11.99 -4.46
CA LYS A 7 18.43 -11.25 -3.27
C LYS A 7 17.39 -10.22 -2.82
N PHE A 8 16.72 -9.54 -3.77
CA PHE A 8 15.63 -8.61 -3.48
C PHE A 8 14.43 -9.34 -2.87
N LEU A 9 13.99 -10.44 -3.49
CA LEU A 9 12.86 -11.25 -3.00
C LEU A 9 13.14 -11.79 -1.59
N LEU A 10 14.34 -12.28 -1.34
CA LEU A 10 14.73 -12.80 -0.03
C LEU A 10 14.73 -11.69 1.04
N LYS A 11 15.25 -10.50 0.72
CA LYS A 11 15.15 -9.32 1.62
C LYS A 11 13.70 -8.94 1.88
N PHE A 12 12.87 -8.94 0.83
CA PHE A 12 11.46 -8.61 0.95
C PHE A 12 10.75 -9.57 1.90
N ILE A 13 10.90 -10.88 1.73
CA ILE A 13 10.30 -11.92 2.58
C ILE A 13 10.75 -11.76 4.04
N ILE A 14 12.06 -11.63 4.28
CA ILE A 14 12.61 -11.50 5.64
C ILE A 14 12.11 -10.22 6.32
N THR A 15 11.88 -9.14 5.56
CA THR A 15 11.38 -7.87 6.10
C THR A 15 9.87 -7.90 6.28
N SER A 16 9.13 -8.58 5.40
CA SER A 16 7.67 -8.61 5.44
C SER A 16 7.13 -9.49 6.57
N ILE A 17 7.81 -10.58 6.93
CA ILE A 17 7.40 -11.47 8.03
C ILE A 17 7.23 -10.71 9.37
N PRO A 18 8.26 -10.00 9.90
CA PRO A 18 8.10 -9.28 11.16
C PRO A 18 7.08 -8.16 11.07
N LEU A 19 6.98 -7.48 9.92
CA LEU A 19 5.95 -6.45 9.70
C LEU A 19 4.54 -7.05 9.70
N ALA A 20 4.35 -8.22 9.10
CA ALA A 20 3.07 -8.93 9.10
C ALA A 20 2.70 -9.40 10.51
N LEU A 21 3.67 -9.87 11.30
CA LEU A 21 3.44 -10.23 12.71
C LEU A 21 3.04 -9.00 13.55
N LEU A 22 3.75 -7.88 13.38
CA LEU A 22 3.40 -6.61 14.03
C LEU A 22 2.00 -6.13 13.60
N TRP A 23 1.68 -6.31 12.33
CA TRP A 23 0.38 -5.98 11.76
C TRP A 23 -0.74 -6.81 12.39
N LEU A 24 -0.57 -8.14 12.45
CA LEU A 24 -1.54 -9.05 13.05
C LEU A 24 -1.68 -8.84 14.57
N TRP A 25 -0.61 -8.48 15.26
CA TRP A 25 -0.65 -8.27 16.71
C TRP A 25 -1.46 -7.02 17.08
N GLN A 26 -1.18 -5.87 16.46
CA GLN A 26 -1.87 -4.62 16.81
C GLN A 26 -2.12 -3.69 15.60
N GLY A 27 -1.36 -3.82 14.51
CA GLY A 27 -1.47 -2.91 13.36
C GLY A 27 -2.87 -2.86 12.76
N ALA A 28 -3.50 -4.02 12.53
CA ALA A 28 -4.84 -4.11 11.95
C ALA A 28 -5.89 -3.35 12.81
N ASN A 29 -5.95 -3.66 14.11
CA ASN A 29 -6.91 -3.03 15.02
C ASN A 29 -6.68 -1.52 15.17
N ASN A 30 -5.41 -1.08 15.25
CA ASN A 30 -5.08 0.34 15.37
C ASN A 30 -5.39 1.11 14.08
N TYR A 31 -5.14 0.48 12.94
CA TYR A 31 -5.43 1.07 11.64
C TYR A 31 -6.93 1.20 11.39
N GLU A 32 -7.71 0.17 11.74
CA GLU A 32 -9.17 0.23 11.68
C GLU A 32 -9.73 1.37 12.55
N LYS A 33 -9.25 1.51 13.79
CA LYS A 33 -9.64 2.63 14.67
C LYS A 33 -9.29 3.98 14.05
N LEU A 34 -8.11 4.11 13.43
CA LEU A 34 -7.70 5.32 12.73
C LEU A 34 -8.63 5.61 11.54
N PHE A 35 -8.95 4.58 10.75
CA PHE A 35 -9.84 4.66 9.60
C PHE A 35 -11.23 5.15 10.00
N VAL A 36 -11.85 4.50 10.99
CA VAL A 36 -13.17 4.89 11.52
C VAL A 36 -13.15 6.34 12.04
N LYS A 37 -12.10 6.73 12.77
CA LYS A 37 -11.95 8.12 13.24
C LYS A 37 -11.88 9.11 12.08
N ALA A 38 -11.12 8.81 11.03
CA ALA A 38 -10.98 9.69 9.87
C ALA A 38 -12.27 9.79 9.07
N VAL A 39 -12.98 8.68 8.87
CA VAL A 39 -14.29 8.67 8.20
C VAL A 39 -15.30 9.48 9.00
N ASN A 40 -15.41 9.26 10.31
CA ASN A 40 -16.30 10.01 11.18
C ASN A 40 -15.98 11.50 11.19
N PHE A 41 -14.69 11.86 11.28
CA PHE A 41 -14.25 13.25 11.20
C PHE A 41 -14.63 13.89 9.87
N SER A 42 -14.44 13.18 8.75
CA SER A 42 -14.83 13.66 7.42
C SER A 42 -16.35 13.80 7.30
N SER A 43 -17.11 12.84 7.82
CA SER A 43 -18.58 12.87 7.85
C SER A 43 -19.08 14.12 8.56
N GLN A 44 -18.49 14.45 9.72
CA GLN A 44 -18.78 15.67 10.47
C GLN A 44 -18.40 16.93 9.70
N LEU A 45 -17.21 16.97 9.10
CA LEU A 45 -16.71 18.12 8.33
C LEU A 45 -17.63 18.46 7.15
N PHE A 46 -18.10 17.44 6.43
CA PHE A 46 -18.95 17.60 5.25
C PHE A 46 -20.45 17.62 5.56
N LEU A 47 -20.84 17.56 6.84
CA LEU A 47 -22.25 17.49 7.28
C LEU A 47 -23.02 16.36 6.59
N THR A 48 -22.36 15.21 6.42
CA THR A 48 -22.94 14.00 5.82
C THR A 48 -23.12 12.94 6.89
N ASN A 49 -24.05 11.99 6.68
CA ASN A 49 -24.18 10.76 7.47
C ASN A 49 -23.60 9.58 6.69
N LEU A 50 -22.33 9.66 6.32
CA LEU A 50 -21.65 8.64 5.52
C LEU A 50 -21.18 7.50 6.42
N PHE A 51 -21.92 6.38 6.39
CA PHE A 51 -21.48 5.12 6.96
C PHE A 51 -20.78 4.31 5.89
N LEU A 52 -19.46 4.44 5.82
CA LEU A 52 -18.66 3.72 4.83
C LEU A 52 -18.31 2.30 5.33
N PRO A 53 -18.45 1.26 4.51
CA PRO A 53 -18.10 -0.11 4.86
C PRO A 53 -16.58 -0.25 5.03
N ILE A 54 -16.14 -0.93 6.10
CA ILE A 54 -14.72 -1.08 6.42
C ILE A 54 -14.06 -2.05 5.44
N PRO A 55 -13.10 -1.60 4.60
CA PRO A 55 -12.45 -2.46 3.60
C PRO A 55 -11.25 -3.22 4.23
N SER A 56 -11.50 -3.92 5.35
CA SER A 56 -10.44 -4.52 6.19
C SER A 56 -9.55 -5.51 5.44
N THR A 57 -10.11 -6.18 4.43
CA THR A 57 -9.39 -7.09 3.54
C THR A 57 -8.25 -6.40 2.79
N PHE A 58 -8.27 -5.08 2.62
CA PHE A 58 -7.24 -4.32 1.89
C PHE A 58 -6.19 -3.67 2.80
N PHE A 59 -6.48 -3.52 4.10
CA PHE A 59 -5.61 -2.77 5.02
C PHE A 59 -4.19 -3.33 5.12
N HIS A 60 -4.02 -4.63 4.86
CA HIS A 60 -2.71 -5.27 4.83
C HIS A 60 -1.77 -4.71 3.76
N ASN A 61 -2.25 -3.92 2.78
CA ASN A 61 -1.46 -3.21 1.76
C ASN A 61 -0.33 -2.33 2.33
N LEU A 62 -0.47 -1.87 3.58
CA LEU A 62 0.59 -1.14 4.27
C LEU A 62 1.85 -1.98 4.50
N VAL A 63 1.69 -3.29 4.75
CA VAL A 63 2.80 -4.20 5.03
C VAL A 63 3.76 -4.35 3.83
N PRO A 64 3.31 -4.77 2.63
CA PRO A 64 4.19 -4.90 1.48
C PRO A 64 4.78 -3.55 1.07
N PHE A 65 4.03 -2.44 1.14
CA PHE A 65 4.58 -1.12 0.86
C PHE A 65 5.73 -0.76 1.81
N THR A 66 5.51 -0.91 3.12
CA THR A 66 6.51 -0.62 4.15
C THR A 66 7.76 -1.49 3.96
N ALA A 67 7.57 -2.78 3.67
CA ALA A 67 8.67 -3.70 3.38
C ALA A 67 9.48 -3.24 2.16
N LEU A 68 8.82 -2.86 1.06
CA LEU A 68 9.47 -2.35 -0.15
C LEU A 68 10.31 -1.10 0.12
N ILE A 69 9.78 -0.14 0.88
CA ILE A 69 10.54 1.05 1.29
C ILE A 69 11.77 0.66 2.12
N ILE A 70 11.61 -0.20 3.13
CA ILE A 70 12.68 -0.60 4.04
C ILE A 70 13.83 -1.30 3.31
N ILE A 71 13.54 -2.21 2.38
CA ILE A 71 14.59 -2.95 1.67
C ILE A 71 15.27 -2.14 0.56
N THR A 72 14.64 -1.04 0.11
CA THR A 72 15.23 -0.18 -0.91
C THR A 72 16.48 0.49 -0.32
N PRO A 73 17.63 0.44 -1.04
CA PRO A 73 18.90 0.97 -0.58
C PRO A 73 18.74 2.43 -0.13
N PRO A 74 19.50 2.83 0.90
CA PRO A 74 19.29 4.09 1.57
C PRO A 74 19.59 5.25 0.64
N LEU A 75 18.57 6.07 0.42
CA LEU A 75 18.75 7.52 0.34
C LEU A 75 18.97 8.07 1.75
N LEU A 76 19.17 9.39 1.87
CA LEU A 76 19.08 10.10 3.14
C LEU A 76 17.88 9.58 3.96
N VAL A 77 18.13 9.16 5.21
CA VAL A 77 17.12 8.53 6.08
C VAL A 77 15.85 9.37 6.15
N LEU A 78 16.00 10.70 6.22
CA LEU A 78 14.88 11.64 6.23
C LEU A 78 13.98 11.53 4.98
N ARG A 79 14.57 11.41 3.79
CA ARG A 79 13.82 11.24 2.53
C ARG A 79 13.05 9.93 2.52
N LYS A 80 13.65 8.86 3.06
CA LYS A 80 13.02 7.54 3.18
C LYS A 80 11.82 7.58 4.15
N LEU A 81 11.96 8.25 5.29
CA LEU A 81 10.85 8.46 6.23
C LEU A 81 9.73 9.29 5.59
N TRP A 82 10.08 10.35 4.85
CA TRP A 82 9.09 11.16 4.13
C TRP A 82 8.33 10.35 3.08
N GLN A 83 9.02 9.54 2.28
CA GLN A 83 8.40 8.64 1.29
C GLN A 83 7.50 7.59 1.95
N LEU A 84 7.90 7.07 3.11
CA LEU A 84 7.09 6.13 3.88
C LEU A 84 5.78 6.78 4.35
N VAL A 85 5.87 7.96 4.99
CA VAL A 85 4.69 8.70 5.48
C VAL A 85 3.78 9.10 4.31
N LEU A 86 4.35 9.67 3.25
CA LEU A 86 3.59 10.04 2.06
C LEU A 86 2.87 8.84 1.45
N GLY A 87 3.55 7.70 1.33
CA GLY A 87 2.95 6.50 0.79
C GLY A 87 1.86 5.90 1.70
N TRP A 88 2.03 5.96 3.03
CA TRP A 88 0.98 5.58 3.97
C TRP A 88 -0.25 6.47 3.84
N VAL A 89 -0.08 7.78 3.67
CA VAL A 89 -1.20 8.71 3.42
C VAL A 89 -1.91 8.35 2.12
N ILE A 90 -1.17 8.08 1.03
CA ILE A 90 -1.76 7.73 -0.26
C ILE A 90 -2.52 6.38 -0.19
N ILE A 91 -1.96 5.36 0.48
CA ILE A 91 -2.65 4.08 0.71
C ILE A 91 -3.90 4.28 1.57
N PHE A 92 -3.82 5.11 2.60
CA PHE A 92 -4.98 5.43 3.43
C PHE A 92 -6.11 6.08 2.64
N LEU A 93 -5.78 7.02 1.75
CA LEU A 93 -6.75 7.63 0.83
C LEU A 93 -7.32 6.60 -0.16
N GLU A 94 -6.51 5.67 -0.66
CA GLU A 94 -6.98 4.58 -1.51
C GLU A 94 -7.99 3.69 -0.78
N HIS A 95 -7.75 3.34 0.49
CA HIS A 95 -8.75 2.60 1.27
C HIS A 95 -10.05 3.38 1.48
N ILE A 96 -10.01 4.71 1.65
CA ILE A 96 -11.23 5.54 1.70
C ILE A 96 -11.97 5.47 0.36
N LEU A 97 -11.27 5.54 -0.76
CA LEU A 97 -11.87 5.44 -2.09
C LEU A 97 -12.49 4.05 -2.35
N VAL A 98 -11.80 2.98 -1.95
CA VAL A 98 -12.34 1.61 -2.01
C VAL A 98 -13.60 1.50 -1.15
N SER A 99 -13.56 2.02 0.07
CA SER A 99 -14.71 2.04 0.98
C SER A 99 -15.90 2.83 0.40
N LEU A 100 -15.64 3.96 -0.25
CA LEU A 100 -16.65 4.73 -0.97
C LEU A 100 -17.23 3.96 -2.16
N ALA A 101 -16.38 3.28 -2.94
CA ALA A 101 -16.84 2.44 -4.05
C ALA A 101 -17.73 1.28 -3.56
N LEU A 102 -17.35 0.64 -2.45
CA LEU A 102 -18.15 -0.42 -1.82
C LEU A 102 -19.49 0.12 -1.33
N TYR A 103 -19.52 1.30 -0.69
CA TYR A 103 -20.76 1.97 -0.29
C TYR A 103 -21.68 2.23 -1.50
N LEU A 104 -21.12 2.73 -2.61
CA LEU A 104 -21.90 2.97 -3.83
C LEU A 104 -22.48 1.66 -4.39
N PHE A 105 -21.70 0.58 -4.40
CA PHE A 105 -22.13 -0.70 -4.94
C PHE A 105 -23.21 -1.37 -4.09
N LEU A 106 -23.04 -1.35 -2.77
CA LEU A 106 -23.88 -2.10 -1.84
C LEU A 106 -25.13 -1.30 -1.40
N ASP A 107 -24.95 -0.03 -1.04
CA ASP A 107 -26.01 0.75 -0.40
C ASP A 107 -26.77 1.64 -1.38
N VAL A 108 -26.07 2.24 -2.36
CA VAL A 108 -26.68 3.19 -3.31
C VAL A 108 -27.25 2.46 -4.53
N TRP A 109 -26.44 1.66 -5.21
CA TRP A 109 -26.85 0.94 -6.43
C TRP A 109 -27.46 -0.42 -6.17
N LYS A 110 -27.27 -0.98 -4.95
CA LYS A 110 -27.82 -2.27 -4.53
C LYS A 110 -27.59 -3.36 -5.56
N LEU A 111 -26.34 -3.48 -6.01
CA LEU A 111 -25.97 -4.40 -7.08
C LEU A 111 -26.28 -5.84 -6.70
N SER A 112 -26.65 -6.65 -7.70
CA SER A 112 -26.76 -8.10 -7.52
C SER A 112 -25.41 -8.70 -7.16
N GLU A 113 -25.41 -9.80 -6.41
CA GLU A 113 -24.18 -10.48 -5.97
C GLU A 113 -23.21 -10.80 -7.12
N SER A 114 -23.75 -11.27 -8.25
CA SER A 114 -22.96 -11.53 -9.46
C SER A 114 -22.26 -10.27 -9.99
N THR A 115 -22.98 -9.14 -10.06
CA THR A 115 -22.42 -7.87 -10.56
C THR A 115 -21.41 -7.29 -9.58
N TYR A 116 -21.71 -7.37 -8.27
CA TYR A 116 -20.80 -6.99 -7.20
C TYR A 116 -19.49 -7.77 -7.30
N ASN A 117 -19.53 -9.10 -7.36
CA ASN A 117 -18.34 -9.93 -7.45
C ASN A 117 -17.52 -9.63 -8.71
N TRP A 118 -18.20 -9.38 -9.83
CA TRP A 118 -17.56 -9.01 -11.09
C TRP A 118 -16.82 -7.67 -11.02
N LEU A 119 -17.36 -6.67 -10.33
CA LEU A 119 -16.71 -5.35 -10.12
C LEU A 119 -15.68 -5.36 -8.98
N PHE A 120 -15.92 -6.15 -7.94
CA PHE A 120 -15.04 -6.26 -6.78
C PHE A 120 -13.71 -6.93 -7.13
N THR A 121 -13.72 -7.90 -8.04
CA THR A 121 -12.50 -8.61 -8.47
C THR A 121 -11.44 -7.68 -9.06
N PRO A 122 -11.72 -6.85 -10.09
CA PRO A 122 -10.73 -5.92 -10.62
C PRO A 122 -10.32 -4.86 -9.58
N LEU A 123 -11.25 -4.38 -8.74
CA LEU A 123 -10.92 -3.47 -7.64
C LEU A 123 -9.91 -4.11 -6.67
N SER A 124 -10.08 -5.40 -6.38
CA SER A 124 -9.20 -6.14 -5.49
C SER A 124 -7.80 -6.33 -6.06
N ILE A 125 -7.71 -6.60 -7.37
CA ILE A 125 -6.41 -6.70 -8.07
C ILE A 125 -5.71 -5.35 -8.09
N LEU A 126 -6.43 -4.27 -8.39
CA LEU A 126 -5.88 -2.91 -8.40
C LEU A 126 -5.37 -2.51 -7.02
N SER A 127 -6.17 -2.74 -5.97
CA SER A 127 -5.78 -2.45 -4.59
C SER A 127 -4.59 -3.31 -4.15
N GLY A 128 -4.60 -4.62 -4.44
CA GLY A 128 -3.51 -5.53 -4.05
C GLY A 128 -2.18 -5.24 -4.77
N THR A 129 -2.22 -4.69 -5.98
CA THR A 129 -1.01 -4.26 -6.71
C THR A 129 -0.58 -2.83 -6.39
N PHE A 130 -1.44 -2.04 -5.75
CA PHE A 130 -1.22 -0.64 -5.43
C PHE A 130 0.07 -0.37 -4.63
N PRO A 131 0.42 -1.14 -3.58
CA PRO A 131 1.69 -0.98 -2.86
C PRO A 131 2.92 -0.98 -3.77
N PHE A 132 2.94 -1.89 -4.75
CA PHE A 132 4.04 -2.05 -5.68
C PHE A 132 4.11 -0.90 -6.69
N VAL A 133 2.97 -0.50 -7.24
CA VAL A 133 2.87 0.65 -8.16
C VAL A 133 3.32 1.93 -7.46
N LEU A 134 2.84 2.16 -6.24
CA LEU A 134 3.20 3.34 -5.45
C LEU A 134 4.70 3.37 -5.14
N TRP A 135 5.28 2.24 -4.77
CA TRP A 135 6.72 2.11 -4.59
C TRP A 135 7.51 2.46 -5.86
N LEU A 136 7.08 1.95 -7.03
CA LEU A 136 7.70 2.27 -8.32
C LEU A 136 7.66 3.76 -8.64
N VAL A 137 6.54 4.43 -8.34
CA VAL A 137 6.37 5.87 -8.57
C VAL A 137 7.27 6.67 -7.63
N LEU A 138 7.26 6.36 -6.33
CA LEU A 138 7.98 7.14 -5.31
C LEU A 138 9.51 6.96 -5.36
N LEU A 139 10.00 5.78 -5.78
CA LEU A 139 11.42 5.43 -5.77
C LEU A 139 11.96 5.07 -7.16
N ARG A 140 11.32 5.54 -8.23
CA ARG A 140 11.73 5.27 -9.62
C ARG A 140 13.23 5.41 -9.87
N GLN A 141 13.85 6.45 -9.31
CA GLN A 141 15.27 6.73 -9.47
C GLN A 141 16.15 5.70 -8.75
N ASP A 142 15.76 5.30 -7.55
CA ASP A 142 16.52 4.39 -6.69
C ASP A 142 16.37 2.93 -7.15
N ILE A 143 15.22 2.57 -7.69
CA ILE A 143 14.93 1.24 -8.24
C ILE A 143 15.85 0.90 -9.41
N LYS A 144 16.29 1.89 -10.19
CA LYS A 144 17.30 1.66 -11.22
C LYS A 144 18.59 1.08 -10.63
N SER A 145 19.01 1.54 -9.45
CA SER A 145 20.22 1.04 -8.78
C SER A 145 20.07 -0.38 -8.23
N LEU A 146 18.85 -0.80 -7.90
CA LEU A 146 18.55 -2.16 -7.42
C LEU A 146 18.75 -3.21 -8.51
N PHE A 147 18.38 -2.89 -9.76
CA PHE A 147 18.35 -3.87 -10.84
C PHE A 147 19.45 -3.67 -11.90
N LEU A 148 19.88 -2.44 -12.15
CA LEU A 148 20.90 -2.12 -13.16
C LEU A 148 22.30 -2.12 -12.54
N LYS A 149 23.32 -2.60 -13.27
CA LYS A 149 24.72 -2.48 -12.83
C LYS A 149 25.12 -0.99 -12.84
N PRO A 150 25.87 -0.49 -11.84
CA PRO A 150 26.53 0.79 -12.02
C PRO A 150 27.45 0.68 -13.24
N VAL A 151 27.40 1.68 -14.14
CA VAL A 151 28.12 1.69 -15.42
C VAL A 151 29.65 1.72 -15.22
N HIS A 152 30.13 1.84 -13.99
CA HIS A 152 31.55 1.83 -13.66
C HIS A 152 32.02 0.43 -13.31
N SER A 153 32.22 -0.40 -14.33
CA SER A 153 33.03 -1.62 -14.20
C SER A 153 34.06 -1.78 -15.31
N ASN A 154 34.48 -0.70 -15.97
CA ASN A 154 35.63 -0.68 -16.88
C ASN A 154 36.20 0.75 -16.95
N SER A 155 36.98 1.15 -15.94
CA SER A 155 38.04 2.14 -16.18
C SER A 155 39.36 1.39 -16.04
N PRO A 156 40.08 1.12 -17.14
CA PRO A 156 41.44 0.66 -17.06
C PRO A 156 42.33 1.88 -16.76
N ARG A 157 42.98 1.87 -15.59
CA ARG A 157 44.37 2.30 -15.36
C ARG A 157 44.70 2.19 -13.88
#